data_AF-A0A429MJ92-F1
#
_entry.id   AF-A0A429MJ92-F1
#
_cell.length_a   1.000
_cell.length_b   1.000
_cell.length_c   1.000
_cell.angle_alpha   90.00
_cell.angle_beta   90.00
_cell.angle_gamma   90.00
#
_symmetry.space_group_name_H-M   'P 1'
#
loop_
_entity.id
_entity.type
_entity.pdbx_description
1 polymer ?
#
loop_
_entity_poly.entity_id
_entity_poly.type
_entity_poly.pdbx_seq_one_letter_code
_entity_poly.pdbx_strand_id
1 'polypeptide(L)'
;MKKTSLIVAFIAPLTLGVSVNAFAKDSLLEWKSDDGTDSLKLGGVVRLNQRYEDWEGPNRGFGKLYFDIFRVDLKGKFDDAYINASYLFQDQQKTSIEKAYVGYNLDANNSIEAGLVYKPFTIYPYPQNGWTYHIPFFLGYGNNIAPGLNWNYHDKDWDVKLGYYPQM
;
A
#
# COMPACT_ATOMS: atom_id res chain seq x y z
N MET A 1 -39.36 40.14 -38.21
CA MET A 1 -38.06 39.51 -38.52
C MET A 1 -37.07 39.79 -37.40
N LYS A 2 -36.56 38.72 -36.77
CA LYS A 2 -35.28 38.55 -36.03
C LYS A 2 -35.54 37.53 -34.91
N LYS A 3 -35.33 36.25 -35.25
CA LYS A 3 -35.28 35.14 -34.28
C LYS A 3 -33.90 35.17 -33.66
N THR A 4 -33.80 35.52 -32.39
CA THR A 4 -32.53 35.49 -31.64
C THR A 4 -32.34 34.06 -31.13
N SER A 5 -31.44 33.32 -31.77
CA SER A 5 -31.10 31.96 -31.38
C SER A 5 -30.16 32.02 -30.17
N LEU A 6 -30.60 31.55 -28.99
CA LEU A 6 -29.71 31.28 -27.87
C LEU A 6 -28.87 30.04 -28.21
N ILE A 7 -27.58 30.22 -28.40
CA ILE A 7 -26.61 29.12 -28.45
C ILE A 7 -26.27 28.77 -27.00
N VAL A 8 -26.84 27.66 -26.51
CA VAL A 8 -26.40 27.03 -25.27
C VAL A 8 -25.09 26.30 -25.59
N ALA A 9 -23.96 26.93 -25.23
CA ALA A 9 -22.67 26.25 -25.27
C ALA A 9 -22.58 25.30 -24.07
N PHE A 10 -22.87 24.02 -24.32
CA PHE A 10 -22.59 22.94 -23.37
C PHE A 10 -21.08 22.74 -23.33
N ILE A 11 -20.42 23.24 -22.28
CA ILE A 11 -19.02 22.91 -22.00
C ILE A 11 -19.03 21.50 -21.40
N ALA A 12 -18.81 20.51 -22.26
CA ALA A 12 -18.53 19.15 -21.81
C ALA A 12 -17.17 19.17 -21.07
N PRO A 13 -17.08 18.71 -19.80
CA PRO A 13 -15.79 18.55 -19.17
C PRO A 13 -15.03 17.45 -19.92
N LEU A 14 -13.98 17.86 -20.62
CA LEU A 14 -13.03 16.96 -21.26
C LEU A 14 -12.29 16.23 -20.13
N THR A 15 -12.82 15.09 -19.69
CA THR A 15 -12.07 14.18 -18.82
C THR A 15 -10.94 13.60 -19.63
N LEU A 16 -9.77 14.25 -19.59
CA LEU A 16 -8.51 13.62 -19.97
C LEU A 16 -8.24 12.50 -18.98
N GLY A 17 -8.87 11.35 -19.22
CA GLY A 17 -8.49 10.10 -18.60
C GLY A 17 -7.09 9.77 -19.11
N VAL A 18 -6.07 10.16 -18.35
CA VAL A 18 -4.75 9.55 -18.50
C VAL A 18 -4.93 8.12 -18.00
N SER A 19 -5.28 7.22 -18.91
CA SER A 19 -5.15 5.79 -18.70
C SER A 19 -3.67 5.50 -18.55
N VAL A 20 -3.21 5.39 -17.30
CA VAL A 20 -1.90 4.81 -17.00
C VAL A 20 -2.04 3.32 -17.33
N ASN A 21 -1.65 2.96 -18.55
CA ASN A 21 -1.39 1.57 -18.88
C ASN A 21 -0.18 1.15 -18.04
N ALA A 22 -0.44 0.51 -16.90
CA ALA A 22 0.60 -0.19 -16.16
C ALA A 22 1.04 -1.39 -17.02
N PHE A 23 2.06 -1.18 -17.85
CA PHE A 23 2.79 -2.26 -18.48
C PHE A 23 3.54 -3.02 -17.37
N ALA A 24 2.86 -3.95 -16.69
CA ALA A 24 3.50 -4.90 -15.78
C ALA A 24 4.22 -5.98 -16.60
N LYS A 25 5.23 -5.56 -17.37
CA LYS A 25 6.17 -6.46 -18.05
C LYS A 25 7.45 -6.44 -17.21
N ASP A 26 7.62 -7.49 -16.40
CA ASP A 26 8.72 -7.73 -15.47
C ASP A 26 9.04 -6.55 -14.54
N SER A 27 8.95 -6.77 -13.22
CA SER A 27 9.31 -5.73 -12.27
C SER A 27 10.76 -5.30 -12.53
N LEU A 28 10.97 -4.04 -12.92
CA LEU A 28 12.28 -3.48 -13.31
C LEU A 28 13.38 -3.67 -12.25
N LEU A 29 12.98 -3.92 -11.01
CA LEU A 29 13.84 -4.10 -9.85
C LEU A 29 13.56 -5.46 -9.18
N GLU A 30 13.49 -6.52 -9.96
CA GLU A 30 13.33 -7.89 -9.48
C GLU A 30 14.45 -8.77 -10.05
N TRP A 31 15.20 -9.39 -9.14
CA TRP A 31 16.16 -10.44 -9.44
C TRP A 31 15.55 -11.80 -9.07
N LYS A 32 15.83 -12.82 -9.86
CA LYS A 32 15.47 -14.23 -9.62
C LYS A 32 16.66 -15.11 -9.92
N SER A 33 16.82 -16.19 -9.18
CA SER A 33 17.78 -17.24 -9.50
C SER A 33 17.33 -18.04 -10.73
N ASP A 34 18.29 -18.70 -11.40
CA ASP A 34 18.03 -19.48 -12.61
C ASP A 34 17.11 -20.69 -12.36
N ASP A 35 17.14 -21.25 -11.16
CA ASP A 35 16.28 -22.35 -10.71
C ASP A 35 14.91 -21.88 -10.15
N GLY A 36 14.73 -20.55 -9.98
CA GLY A 36 13.49 -19.93 -9.50
C GLY A 36 13.20 -20.11 -8.01
N THR A 37 14.12 -20.65 -7.23
CA THR A 37 13.98 -20.85 -5.77
C THR A 37 14.13 -19.52 -5.02
N ASP A 38 15.00 -18.64 -5.54
CA ASP A 38 15.35 -17.38 -4.91
C ASP A 38 14.84 -16.18 -5.72
N SER A 39 14.42 -15.15 -5.00
CA SER A 39 14.07 -13.88 -5.62
C SER A 39 14.30 -12.71 -4.68
N LEU A 40 14.63 -11.56 -5.25
CA LEU A 40 14.72 -10.30 -4.55
C LEU A 40 14.02 -9.23 -5.37
N LYS A 41 13.00 -8.63 -4.78
CA LYS A 41 12.19 -7.59 -5.40
C LYS A 41 12.25 -6.32 -4.57
N LEU A 42 12.72 -5.26 -5.20
CA LEU A 42 12.57 -3.90 -4.71
C LEU A 42 11.38 -3.25 -5.41
N GLY A 43 10.51 -2.63 -4.64
CA GLY A 43 9.35 -1.91 -5.11
C GLY A 43 9.13 -0.67 -4.27
N GLY A 44 7.95 -0.09 -4.43
CA GLY A 44 7.60 1.09 -3.67
C GLY A 44 6.38 1.80 -4.21
N VAL A 45 6.03 2.88 -3.54
CA VAL A 45 4.89 3.73 -3.88
C VAL A 45 5.30 5.18 -3.69
N VAL A 46 4.99 6.03 -4.65
CA VAL A 46 5.07 7.48 -4.49
C VAL A 46 3.66 8.04 -4.57
N ARG A 47 3.27 8.85 -3.59
CA ARG A 47 1.96 9.51 -3.53
C ARG A 47 2.13 11.02 -3.45
N LEU A 48 1.49 11.70 -4.39
CA LEU A 48 1.36 13.15 -4.46
C LEU A 48 -0.14 13.49 -4.45
N ASN A 49 -0.51 14.59 -3.79
CA ASN A 49 -1.89 15.08 -3.78
C ASN A 49 -1.96 16.50 -4.33
N GLN A 50 -2.83 16.74 -5.30
CA GLN A 50 -3.18 18.09 -5.70
C GLN A 50 -4.49 18.48 -5.02
N ARG A 51 -4.46 19.55 -4.22
CA ARG A 51 -5.62 20.04 -3.48
C ARG A 51 -6.03 21.41 -4.02
N TYR A 52 -7.28 21.51 -4.44
CA TYR A 52 -7.93 22.76 -4.83
C TYR A 52 -9.03 23.09 -3.82
N GLU A 53 -9.16 24.36 -3.47
CA GLU A 53 -10.18 24.88 -2.57
C GLU A 53 -10.90 26.04 -3.25
N ASP A 54 -12.24 26.01 -3.28
CA ASP A 54 -13.08 27.09 -3.81
C ASP A 54 -13.46 28.12 -2.73
N TRP A 55 -13.51 27.72 -1.45
CA TRP A 55 -13.69 28.60 -0.29
C TRP A 55 -12.43 29.43 0.04
N GLU A 56 -12.55 30.40 0.95
CA GLU A 56 -11.39 31.20 1.41
C GLU A 56 -10.36 30.30 2.10
N GLY A 57 -9.33 29.93 1.35
CA GLY A 57 -8.29 29.00 1.78
C GLY A 57 -6.99 29.19 1.01
N PRO A 58 -5.88 28.64 1.54
CA PRO A 58 -4.56 28.79 0.96
C PRO A 58 -4.40 28.08 -0.40
N ASN A 59 -5.33 27.21 -0.80
CA ASN A 59 -5.22 26.37 -2.00
C ASN A 59 -6.19 26.77 -3.13
N ARG A 60 -6.56 28.06 -3.23
CA ARG A 60 -7.31 28.61 -4.37
C ARG A 60 -6.47 28.66 -5.66
N GLY A 61 -7.11 28.97 -6.79
CA GLY A 61 -6.43 29.09 -8.09
C GLY A 61 -6.11 27.72 -8.71
N PHE A 62 -4.86 27.43 -9.05
CA PHE A 62 -4.44 26.14 -9.61
C PHE A 62 -4.35 25.00 -8.57
N GLY A 63 -4.69 25.29 -7.31
CA GLY A 63 -4.48 24.39 -6.19
C GLY A 63 -3.01 24.30 -5.80
N LYS A 64 -2.75 23.51 -4.77
CA LYS A 64 -1.41 23.24 -4.26
C LYS A 64 -1.09 21.75 -4.38
N LEU A 65 0.11 21.45 -4.87
CA LEU A 65 0.66 20.11 -4.89
C LEU A 65 1.33 19.83 -3.53
N TYR A 66 0.98 18.69 -2.94
CA TYR A 66 1.52 18.18 -1.70
C TYR A 66 2.21 16.85 -1.95
N PHE A 67 3.43 16.73 -1.43
CA PHE A 67 4.04 15.43 -1.23
C PHE A 67 3.37 14.75 -0.04
N ASP A 68 3.18 13.44 -0.11
CA ASP A 68 2.48 12.68 0.93
C ASP A 68 3.33 11.52 1.42
N ILE A 69 3.58 10.53 0.55
CA ILE A 69 4.37 9.34 0.91
C ILE A 69 5.34 8.98 -0.22
N PHE A 70 6.54 8.60 0.17
CA PHE A 70 7.47 7.80 -0.61
C PHE A 70 7.77 6.54 0.19
N ARG A 71 7.35 5.37 -0.30
CA ARG A 71 7.55 4.08 0.35
C ARG A 71 8.50 3.23 -0.48
N VAL A 72 9.44 2.59 0.19
CA VAL A 72 10.31 1.56 -0.39
C VAL A 72 9.93 0.21 0.19
N ASP A 73 9.65 -0.75 -0.69
CA ASP A 73 9.22 -2.11 -0.37
C ASP A 73 10.29 -3.11 -0.78
N LEU A 74 10.75 -3.93 0.16
CA LEU A 74 11.68 -5.04 -0.08
C LEU A 74 10.97 -6.36 0.17
N LYS A 75 10.96 -7.23 -0.83
CA LYS A 75 10.50 -8.61 -0.70
C LYS A 75 11.60 -9.55 -1.19
N GLY A 76 12.00 -10.49 -0.35
CA GLY A 76 12.96 -11.53 -0.73
C GLY A 76 12.40 -12.90 -0.42
N LYS A 77 12.75 -13.88 -1.24
CA LYS A 77 12.52 -15.30 -1.01
C LYS A 77 13.84 -16.02 -1.26
N PHE A 78 14.23 -16.90 -0.35
CA PHE A 78 15.41 -17.74 -0.43
C PHE A 78 15.00 -19.15 -0.01
N ASP A 79 14.71 -20.00 -1.00
CA ASP A 79 14.08 -21.31 -0.78
C ASP A 79 12.81 -21.21 0.08
N ASP A 80 12.77 -21.85 1.25
CA ASP A 80 11.66 -21.78 2.22
C ASP A 80 11.64 -20.51 3.07
N ALA A 81 12.75 -19.77 3.12
CA ALA A 81 12.85 -18.53 3.87
C ALA A 81 12.38 -17.33 3.05
N TYR A 82 11.87 -16.30 3.72
CA TYR A 82 11.48 -15.05 3.06
C TYR A 82 11.61 -13.85 3.98
N ILE A 83 11.68 -12.67 3.38
CA ILE A 83 11.75 -11.38 4.06
C ILE A 83 10.77 -10.39 3.42
N ASN A 84 10.13 -9.57 4.25
CA ASN A 84 9.19 -8.54 3.82
C ASN A 84 9.38 -7.30 4.69
N ALA A 85 9.87 -6.22 4.08
CA ALA A 85 10.12 -4.97 4.77
C ALA A 85 9.63 -3.78 3.94
N SER A 86 9.07 -2.79 4.62
CA SER A 86 8.58 -1.56 4.01
C SER A 86 8.96 -0.36 4.87
N TYR A 87 9.64 0.60 4.27
CA TYR A 87 10.05 1.85 4.91
C TYR A 87 9.40 3.04 4.23
N LEU A 88 8.79 3.92 5.03
CA LEU A 88 8.05 5.08 4.54
C LEU A 88 8.76 6.36 4.93
N PHE A 89 8.82 7.25 3.95
CA PHE A 89 9.13 8.66 4.09
C PHE A 89 7.83 9.43 3.85
N GLN A 90 7.49 10.33 4.76
CA GLN A 90 6.29 11.13 4.73
C GLN A 90 6.64 12.62 4.71
N ASP A 91 5.65 13.46 4.42
CA ASP A 91 5.80 14.91 4.55
C ASP A 91 6.29 15.30 5.96
N GLN A 92 6.88 16.49 6.08
CA GLN A 92 7.45 17.01 7.33
C GLN A 92 8.61 16.17 7.88
N GLN A 93 9.37 15.50 7.02
CA GLN A 93 10.55 14.69 7.38
C GLN A 93 10.23 13.53 8.33
N LYS A 94 8.96 13.09 8.38
CA LYS A 94 8.56 11.95 9.20
C LYS A 94 8.92 10.66 8.48
N THR A 95 9.40 9.68 9.23
CA THR A 95 9.67 8.35 8.71
C THR A 95 9.04 7.27 9.60
N SER A 96 8.70 6.14 9.01
CA SER A 96 8.09 5.03 9.73
C SER A 96 8.36 3.70 9.04
N ILE A 97 8.46 2.64 9.82
CA ILE A 97 8.46 1.27 9.30
C ILE A 97 6.99 0.82 9.22
N GLU A 98 6.52 0.44 8.02
CA GLU A 98 5.17 -0.13 7.86
C GLU A 98 5.14 -1.60 8.26
N LYS A 99 6.21 -2.35 7.94
CA LYS A 99 6.41 -3.75 8.30
C LYS A 99 7.87 -4.10 8.12
N ALA A 100 8.38 -5.03 8.91
CA ALA A 100 9.73 -5.55 8.73
C ALA A 100 9.84 -6.88 9.46
N TYR A 101 9.75 -7.98 8.72
CA TYR A 101 9.82 -9.31 9.31
C TYR A 101 10.47 -10.31 8.36
N VAL A 102 10.99 -11.37 8.95
CA VAL A 102 11.44 -12.57 8.26
C VAL A 102 10.46 -13.70 8.52
N GLY A 103 10.36 -14.63 7.59
CA GLY A 103 9.53 -15.81 7.76
C GLY A 103 10.16 -17.05 7.15
N TYR A 104 9.61 -18.19 7.52
CA TYR A 104 10.04 -19.51 7.04
C TYR A 104 8.81 -20.38 6.82
N ASN A 105 8.72 -20.99 5.64
CA ASN A 105 7.68 -21.96 5.32
C ASN A 105 8.10 -23.31 5.89
N LEU A 106 7.36 -23.81 6.88
CA LEU A 106 7.60 -25.12 7.48
C LEU A 106 7.17 -26.24 6.52
N ASP A 107 6.11 -25.98 5.76
CA ASP A 107 5.59 -26.81 4.69
C ASP A 107 4.73 -25.95 3.74
N ALA A 108 3.98 -26.59 2.85
CA ALA A 108 3.13 -25.91 1.87
C ALA A 108 2.01 -25.04 2.48
N ASN A 109 1.58 -25.34 3.71
CA ASN A 109 0.42 -24.72 4.35
C ASN A 109 0.78 -23.95 5.63
N ASN A 110 1.93 -24.25 6.24
CA ASN A 110 2.38 -23.67 7.51
C ASN A 110 3.58 -22.74 7.32
N SER A 111 3.51 -21.54 7.89
CA SER A 111 4.66 -20.65 7.99
C SER A 111 4.76 -19.99 9.35
N ILE A 112 5.98 -19.59 9.70
CA ILE A 112 6.27 -18.77 10.88
C ILE A 112 6.85 -17.44 10.44
N GLU A 113 6.54 -16.37 11.15
CA GLU A 113 7.08 -15.02 10.91
C GLU A 113 7.56 -14.40 12.22
N ALA A 114 8.66 -13.65 12.16
CA ALA A 114 9.26 -12.98 13.30
C ALA A 114 9.77 -11.57 12.94
N GLY A 115 9.55 -10.60 13.84
CA GLY A 115 9.97 -9.21 13.65
C GLY A 115 8.83 -8.23 13.92
N LEU A 116 8.77 -7.16 13.15
CA LEU A 116 7.62 -6.24 13.09
C LEU A 116 6.54 -6.83 12.17
N VAL A 117 5.82 -7.79 12.72
CA VAL A 117 4.76 -8.57 12.05
C VAL A 117 3.39 -7.96 12.29
N TYR A 118 2.42 -8.29 11.42
CA TYR A 118 1.04 -7.86 11.59
C TYR A 118 0.33 -8.71 12.64
N LYS A 119 -0.45 -8.05 13.51
CA LYS A 119 -1.31 -8.78 14.43
C LYS A 119 -2.54 -9.36 13.71
N PRO A 120 -2.94 -10.62 13.96
CA PRO A 120 -3.98 -11.35 13.22
C PRO A 120 -5.41 -10.94 13.61
N PHE A 121 -5.66 -9.65 13.82
CA PHE A 121 -6.97 -9.09 14.13
C PHE A 121 -7.35 -7.93 13.21
N THR A 122 -6.49 -7.62 12.24
CA THR A 122 -6.75 -6.61 11.22
C THR A 122 -7.27 -7.29 9.95
N ILE A 123 -8.02 -6.54 9.15
CA ILE A 123 -8.39 -6.97 7.80
C ILE A 123 -7.12 -7.03 6.94
N TYR A 124 -6.75 -8.24 6.52
CA TYR A 124 -5.56 -8.48 5.71
C TYR A 124 -5.96 -8.93 4.29
N PRO A 125 -5.33 -8.41 3.23
CA PRO A 125 -4.39 -7.29 3.22
C PRO A 125 -5.07 -5.95 3.54
N TYR A 126 -4.32 -5.05 4.18
CA TYR A 126 -4.83 -3.77 4.67
C TYR A 126 -5.45 -2.90 3.54
N PRO A 127 -6.73 -2.47 3.60
CA PRO A 127 -7.36 -1.62 2.57
C PRO A 127 -7.00 -0.13 2.74
N GLN A 128 -5.70 0.13 2.64
CA GLN A 128 -4.94 1.38 2.66
C GLN A 128 -5.27 2.55 1.73
N ASN A 129 -5.98 2.29 0.63
CA ASN A 129 -5.84 3.13 -0.56
C ASN A 129 -6.96 4.17 -0.73
N GLY A 130 -7.82 4.34 0.28
CA GLY A 130 -8.89 5.34 0.27
C GLY A 130 -8.43 6.72 0.77
N TRP A 131 -8.92 7.79 0.14
CA TRP A 131 -8.66 9.18 0.54
C TRP A 131 -9.17 9.49 1.97
N THR A 132 -10.32 8.93 2.31
CA THR A 132 -10.89 8.93 3.65
C THR A 132 -10.65 7.56 4.26
N TYR A 133 -9.83 7.49 5.30
CA TYR A 133 -9.64 6.25 6.06
C TYR A 133 -10.99 5.59 6.37
N HIS A 134 -11.09 4.27 6.20
CA HIS A 134 -12.33 3.52 6.45
C HIS A 134 -12.54 3.28 7.95
N ILE A 135 -13.77 2.93 8.36
CA ILE A 135 -14.14 2.64 9.77
C ILE A 135 -13.10 1.79 10.53
N PRO A 136 -12.53 0.71 9.97
CA PRO A 136 -11.52 -0.10 10.67
C PRO A 136 -10.27 0.68 11.13
N PHE A 137 -9.88 1.72 10.39
CA PHE A 137 -8.77 2.59 10.79
C PHE A 137 -9.06 3.32 12.09
N PHE A 138 -10.26 3.91 12.21
CA PHE A 138 -10.68 4.67 13.39
C PHE A 138 -10.85 3.77 14.63
N LEU A 139 -11.07 2.47 14.42
CA LEU A 139 -11.14 1.47 15.49
C LEU A 139 -9.77 0.89 15.88
N GLY A 140 -8.67 1.35 15.26
CA GLY A 140 -7.32 0.84 15.52
C GLY A 140 -7.01 -0.51 14.85
N TYR A 141 -7.89 -1.00 13.99
CA TYR A 141 -7.72 -2.22 13.18
C TYR A 141 -7.09 -1.96 11.81
N GLY A 142 -6.74 -0.70 11.54
CA GLY A 142 -6.15 -0.34 10.28
C GLY A 142 -4.72 -0.86 10.15
N ASN A 143 -3.80 -0.34 10.95
CA ASN A 143 -2.40 -0.74 10.88
C ASN A 143 -1.93 -1.13 12.28
N ASN A 144 -1.67 -2.42 12.50
CA ASN A 144 -1.26 -2.93 13.81
C ASN A 144 -0.09 -3.89 13.67
N ILE A 145 1.08 -3.32 13.35
CA ILE A 145 2.34 -4.04 13.46
C ILE A 145 2.87 -3.97 14.89
N ALA A 146 3.53 -5.03 15.32
CA ALA A 146 4.31 -5.03 16.56
C ALA A 146 5.46 -6.03 16.47
N PRO A 147 6.50 -5.85 17.29
CA PRO A 147 7.46 -6.91 17.57
C PRO A 147 6.70 -8.15 18.03
N GLY A 148 6.93 -9.28 17.39
CA GLY A 148 6.23 -10.51 17.73
C GLY A 148 6.59 -11.69 16.84
N LEU A 149 5.84 -12.76 17.08
CA LEU A 149 5.91 -14.02 16.35
C LEU A 149 4.51 -14.36 15.84
N ASN A 150 4.41 -14.75 14.58
CA ASN A 150 3.20 -15.32 14.01
C ASN A 150 3.45 -16.77 13.58
N TRP A 151 2.43 -17.59 13.76
CA TRP A 151 2.25 -18.82 13.01
C TRP A 151 1.02 -18.66 12.12
N ASN A 152 1.16 -19.01 10.86
CA ASN A 152 0.12 -18.91 9.85
C ASN A 152 -0.12 -20.29 9.25
N TYR A 153 -1.39 -20.69 9.18
CA TYR A 153 -1.88 -21.85 8.45
C TYR A 153 -2.88 -21.40 7.40
N HIS A 154 -2.65 -21.80 6.16
CA HIS A 154 -3.57 -21.52 5.07
C HIS A 154 -3.73 -22.73 4.17
N ASP A 155 -4.97 -23.13 3.95
CA ASP A 155 -5.34 -24.08 2.90
C ASP A 155 -6.57 -23.56 2.13
N LYS A 156 -7.21 -24.45 1.36
CA LYS A 156 -8.37 -24.10 0.55
C LYS A 156 -9.59 -23.66 1.40
N ASP A 157 -9.72 -24.20 2.60
CA ASP A 157 -10.93 -24.09 3.42
C ASP A 157 -10.72 -23.25 4.68
N TRP A 158 -9.47 -23.06 5.12
CA TRP A 158 -9.08 -22.41 6.37
C TRP A 158 -7.96 -21.39 6.19
N ASP A 159 -8.06 -20.27 6.92
CA ASP A 159 -6.98 -19.31 7.17
C ASP A 159 -6.94 -19.07 8.68
N VAL A 160 -5.92 -19.63 9.34
CA VAL A 160 -5.75 -19.59 10.80
C VAL A 160 -4.42 -18.92 11.11
N LYS A 161 -4.44 -17.91 11.98
CA LYS A 161 -3.25 -17.17 12.39
C LYS A 161 -3.21 -17.06 13.90
N LEU A 162 -2.06 -17.41 14.48
CA LEU A 162 -1.78 -17.26 15.90
C LEU A 162 -0.60 -16.31 16.06
N GLY A 163 -0.73 -15.34 16.95
CA GLY A 163 0.29 -14.31 17.18
C GLY A 163 0.66 -14.20 18.65
N TYR A 164 1.95 -14.08 18.94
CA TYR A 164 2.50 -13.75 20.25
C TYR A 164 3.22 -12.41 20.19
N TYR A 165 2.84 -11.48 21.08
CA TYR A 165 3.41 -10.14 21.15
C TYR A 165 3.78 -9.83 22.60
N PRO A 166 5.07 -9.57 22.91
CA PRO A 166 5.45 -9.14 24.24
C PRO A 166 4.82 -7.80 24.57
N GLN A 167 4.48 -7.62 25.84
CA GLN A 167 4.09 -6.32 26.37
C GLN A 167 5.33 -5.41 26.40
N MET A 168 5.19 -4.21 25.84
CA MET A 168 6.22 -3.17 25.84
C MET A 168 5.90 -2.09 26.85
#